data_AF-A0A1Y4ELX1-F1
#
_entry.id   AF-A0A1Y4ELX1-F1
#
_cell.length_a   1.000
_cell.length_b   1.000
_cell.length_c   1.000
_cell.angle_alpha   90.00
_cell.angle_beta   90.00
_cell.angle_gamma   90.00
#
_symmetry.space_group_name_H-M   'P 1'
#
loop_
_entity.id
_entity.type
_entity.pdbx_description
1 polymer ?
#
loop_
_entity_poly.entity_id
_entity_poly.type
_entity_poly.pdbx_seq_one_letter_code
_entity_poly.pdbx_strand_id
1 'polypeptide(L)'
;MKKISFLVLSLLCCIGIFTASPIMALESTYTREQVLEIAFNGNVPNNENLSLEDLEQYEVVYDSRYDPVENVVLNPKAIPSNYDYYRTYYTGVTCKGSGAASSSILDVNINFYINVFFKIDSNYKSSCIGYENPVITGLNNHYGATGYSNPKVVVTSWSSSKINFKGTCTLTAGMTFTMSGTSSITVP
;
A
#
# COMPACT_ATOMS: atom_id res chain seq x y z
N MET A 1 15.04 88.97 15.66
CA MET A 1 15.79 87.71 15.49
C MET A 1 15.36 86.74 16.59
N LYS A 2 14.57 85.71 16.25
CA LYS A 2 14.14 84.61 17.14
C LYS A 2 14.05 83.32 16.33
N LYS A 3 14.44 82.22 16.98
CA LYS A 3 14.52 80.82 16.53
C LYS A 3 13.15 80.10 16.61
N ILE A 4 13.10 78.86 16.07
CA ILE A 4 12.46 77.61 16.59
C ILE A 4 11.44 76.90 15.64
N SER A 5 11.93 75.78 15.06
CA SER A 5 11.49 74.36 15.03
C SER A 5 10.15 73.76 14.50
N PHE A 6 10.33 72.50 14.02
CA PHE A 6 9.46 71.29 13.94
C PHE A 6 8.32 71.30 12.89
N LEU A 7 7.89 70.21 12.21
CA LEU A 7 7.80 68.78 12.54
C LEU A 7 7.56 67.93 11.23
N VAL A 8 7.83 66.63 11.30
CA VAL A 8 7.77 65.57 10.27
C VAL A 8 6.37 64.92 10.15
N LEU A 9 6.07 64.31 8.98
CA LEU A 9 5.46 62.98 8.77
C LEU A 9 4.15 62.89 7.93
N SER A 10 4.13 61.90 7.02
CA SER A 10 2.98 61.21 6.39
C SER A 10 2.73 61.49 4.89
N LEU A 11 2.94 60.51 4.00
CA LEU A 11 1.91 59.51 3.65
C LEU A 11 2.41 58.57 2.53
N LEU A 12 2.14 57.28 2.72
CA LEU A 12 2.53 56.15 1.89
C LEU A 12 2.04 56.22 0.43
N CYS A 13 2.96 55.88 -0.46
CA CYS A 13 2.75 55.43 -1.83
C CYS A 13 2.25 53.96 -1.79
N CYS A 14 1.20 53.62 -2.54
CA CYS A 14 0.90 52.29 -3.13
C CYS A 14 -0.58 52.21 -3.56
N ILE A 15 -0.90 52.62 -4.79
CA ILE A 15 -2.10 52.13 -5.49
C ILE A 15 -1.67 51.70 -6.89
N GLY A 16 -1.67 50.40 -7.13
CA GLY A 16 -1.50 49.81 -8.44
C GLY A 16 -1.05 48.37 -8.33
N ILE A 17 -1.95 47.42 -8.65
CA ILE A 17 -1.77 46.29 -9.58
C ILE A 17 -2.86 45.23 -9.32
N PHE A 18 -3.72 45.06 -10.34
CA PHE A 18 -4.32 43.82 -10.88
C PHE A 18 -4.95 42.74 -9.97
N THR A 19 -6.26 42.58 -10.17
CA THR A 19 -7.02 41.31 -10.32
C THR A 19 -6.61 40.12 -9.47
N ALA A 20 -7.23 39.98 -8.30
CA ALA A 20 -7.39 38.68 -7.64
C ALA A 20 -8.82 38.18 -7.87
N SER A 21 -9.04 37.41 -8.93
CA SER A 21 -10.14 36.45 -8.91
C SER A 21 -9.71 35.32 -7.97
N PRO A 22 -10.47 34.96 -6.91
CA PRO A 22 -10.28 33.65 -6.33
C PRO A 22 -10.77 32.65 -7.38
N ILE A 23 -9.83 32.01 -8.08
CA ILE A 23 -10.11 30.71 -8.70
C ILE A 23 -10.39 29.80 -7.50
N MET A 24 -11.67 29.70 -7.13
CA MET A 24 -12.16 28.58 -6.34
C MET A 24 -11.83 27.35 -7.18
N ALA A 25 -10.76 26.64 -6.83
CA ALA A 25 -10.56 25.28 -7.26
C ALA A 25 -11.77 24.52 -6.75
N LEU A 26 -12.75 24.30 -7.63
CA LEU A 26 -13.86 23.41 -7.37
C LEU A 26 -13.24 22.02 -7.29
N GLU A 27 -12.88 21.57 -6.08
CA GLU A 27 -12.63 20.16 -5.84
C GLU A 27 -13.91 19.45 -6.28
N SER A 28 -13.87 18.78 -7.44
CA SER A 28 -14.89 17.84 -7.81
C SER A 28 -14.74 16.64 -6.89
N THR A 29 -15.23 16.77 -5.66
CA THR A 29 -15.23 15.67 -4.69
C THR A 29 -16.30 14.69 -5.17
N TYR A 30 -15.87 13.60 -5.83
CA TYR A 30 -16.78 12.51 -6.15
C TYR A 30 -17.37 11.98 -4.84
N THR A 31 -18.69 11.77 -4.83
CA THR A 31 -19.37 11.11 -3.70
C THR A 31 -19.03 9.63 -3.67
N ARG A 32 -19.23 8.97 -2.51
CA ARG A 32 -19.01 7.53 -2.36
C ARG A 32 -19.83 6.75 -3.40
N GLU A 33 -21.08 7.14 -3.60
CA GLU A 33 -22.02 6.50 -4.50
C GLU A 33 -21.53 6.57 -5.95
N GLN A 34 -21.07 7.74 -6.40
CA GLN A 34 -20.52 7.90 -7.74
C GLN A 34 -19.24 7.07 -7.95
N VAL A 35 -18.36 7.00 -6.94
CA VAL A 35 -17.15 6.16 -7.01
C VAL A 35 -17.54 4.69 -7.16
N LEU A 36 -18.52 4.22 -6.39
CA LEU A 36 -19.02 2.84 -6.46
C LEU A 36 -19.64 2.54 -7.83
N GLU A 37 -20.52 3.41 -8.34
CA GLU A 37 -21.11 3.23 -9.66
C GLU A 37 -20.05 3.12 -10.75
N ILE A 38 -18.99 3.94 -10.70
CA ILE A 38 -17.91 3.88 -11.70
C ILE A 38 -17.09 2.60 -11.53
N ALA A 39 -16.66 2.27 -10.30
CA ALA A 39 -15.81 1.12 -10.03
C ALA A 39 -16.48 -0.21 -10.40
N PHE A 40 -17.80 -0.29 -10.25
CA PHE A 40 -18.61 -1.48 -10.56
C PHE A 40 -19.35 -1.40 -11.90
N ASN A 41 -19.11 -0.36 -12.70
CA ASN A 41 -19.81 -0.12 -13.97
C ASN A 41 -21.35 -0.21 -13.81
N GLY A 42 -21.88 0.42 -12.77
CA GLY A 42 -23.30 0.46 -12.40
C GLY A 42 -23.83 -0.76 -11.62
N ASN A 43 -23.08 -1.87 -11.55
CA ASN A 43 -23.52 -3.10 -10.89
C ASN A 43 -23.01 -3.21 -9.45
N VAL A 44 -23.38 -2.24 -8.61
CA VAL A 44 -22.92 -2.19 -7.21
C VAL A 44 -23.51 -3.37 -6.42
N PRO A 45 -22.68 -4.20 -5.75
CA PRO A 45 -23.15 -5.31 -4.92
C PRO A 45 -24.05 -4.84 -3.77
N ASN A 46 -25.11 -5.61 -3.49
CA ASN A 46 -26.10 -5.28 -2.45
C ASN A 46 -25.75 -5.82 -1.05
N ASN A 47 -24.68 -6.61 -0.91
CA ASN A 47 -24.36 -7.35 0.30
C ASN A 47 -22.84 -7.51 0.53
N GLU A 48 -22.40 -7.13 1.74
CA GLU A 48 -21.04 -7.28 2.23
C GLU A 48 -20.97 -8.56 3.09
N ASN A 49 -20.58 -9.69 2.52
CA ASN A 49 -20.58 -10.98 3.22
C ASN A 49 -19.18 -11.61 3.37
N LEU A 50 -18.12 -10.84 3.13
CA LEU A 50 -16.77 -11.31 3.37
C LEU A 50 -16.31 -11.02 4.80
N SER A 51 -15.80 -12.06 5.46
CA SER A 51 -14.96 -11.85 6.63
C SER A 51 -13.57 -11.38 6.18
N LEU A 52 -12.96 -10.46 6.94
CA LEU A 52 -11.58 -10.03 6.68
C LEU A 52 -10.57 -11.20 6.81
N GLU A 53 -10.92 -12.22 7.59
CA GLU A 53 -10.09 -13.41 7.85
C GLU A 53 -9.91 -14.29 6.60
N ASP A 54 -10.83 -14.22 5.64
CA ASP A 54 -10.73 -14.97 4.37
C ASP A 54 -9.74 -14.34 3.37
N LEU A 55 -9.31 -13.09 3.59
CA LEU A 55 -8.45 -12.34 2.66
C LEU A 55 -6.97 -12.27 3.10
N GLU A 56 -6.67 -12.60 4.36
CA GLU A 56 -5.33 -12.43 4.96
C GLU A 56 -4.70 -13.76 5.39
N GLN A 57 -4.79 -14.76 4.52
CA GLN A 57 -4.07 -16.02 4.72
C GLN A 57 -2.69 -15.96 4.06
N TYR A 58 -1.69 -16.51 4.75
CA TYR A 58 -0.39 -16.77 4.16
C TYR A 58 -0.11 -18.27 4.18
N GLU A 59 0.54 -18.74 3.14
CA GLU A 59 0.85 -20.14 2.92
C GLU A 59 2.34 -20.30 2.63
N VAL A 60 2.96 -21.33 3.19
CA VAL A 60 4.28 -21.78 2.73
C VAL A 60 4.06 -22.64 1.51
N VAL A 61 4.41 -22.12 0.34
CA VAL A 61 4.22 -22.81 -0.95
C VAL A 61 5.47 -23.56 -1.41
N TYR A 62 6.60 -23.35 -0.70
CA TYR A 62 7.85 -24.05 -0.92
C TYR A 62 8.75 -23.96 0.32
N ASP A 63 9.34 -25.08 0.76
CA ASP A 63 10.37 -25.20 1.79
C ASP A 63 11.54 -26.01 1.24
N SER A 64 12.70 -25.36 1.06
CA SER A 64 13.86 -25.95 0.38
C SER A 64 14.49 -27.15 1.10
N ARG A 65 14.04 -27.49 2.32
CA ARG A 65 14.49 -28.69 3.05
C ARG A 65 13.71 -29.94 2.66
N TYR A 66 12.46 -29.77 2.26
CA TYR A 66 11.50 -30.88 2.13
C TYR A 66 10.94 -30.99 0.73
N ASP A 67 10.74 -29.85 0.05
CA ASP A 67 10.12 -29.84 -1.26
C ASP A 67 11.15 -30.11 -2.38
N PRO A 68 10.76 -30.90 -3.40
CA PRO A 68 11.59 -31.13 -4.57
C PRO A 68 11.90 -29.83 -5.34
N VAL A 69 13.08 -29.77 -5.96
CA VAL A 69 13.55 -28.57 -6.68
C VAL A 69 12.64 -28.21 -7.87
N GLU A 70 11.96 -29.18 -8.47
CA GLU A 70 10.97 -28.94 -9.53
C GLU A 70 9.76 -28.11 -9.06
N ASN A 71 9.50 -28.02 -7.75
CA ASN A 71 8.39 -27.26 -7.18
C ASN A 71 8.80 -25.84 -6.77
N VAL A 72 10.02 -25.40 -7.07
CA VAL A 72 10.48 -24.04 -6.74
C VAL A 72 9.59 -23.01 -7.43
N VAL A 73 8.92 -22.17 -6.62
CA VAL A 73 8.05 -21.09 -7.11
C VAL A 73 8.84 -19.84 -7.47
N LEU A 74 9.83 -19.48 -6.64
CA LEU A 74 10.72 -18.36 -6.87
C LEU A 74 12.17 -18.79 -6.68
N ASN A 75 12.95 -18.75 -7.77
CA ASN A 75 14.39 -18.97 -7.69
C ASN A 75 15.08 -17.80 -6.94
N PRO A 76 15.84 -18.07 -5.87
CA PRO A 76 16.60 -17.04 -5.17
C PRO A 76 17.59 -16.34 -6.12
N LYS A 77 17.56 -15.00 -6.13
CA LYS A 77 18.45 -14.15 -6.93
C LYS A 77 19.60 -13.60 -6.11
N ALA A 78 19.34 -13.26 -4.85
CA ALA A 78 20.34 -12.83 -3.89
C ALA A 78 20.34 -13.80 -2.72
N ILE A 79 21.29 -14.73 -2.73
CA ILE A 79 21.49 -15.76 -1.70
C ILE A 79 22.31 -15.10 -0.57
N PRO A 80 21.76 -14.90 0.65
CA PRO A 80 22.61 -14.63 1.81
C PRO A 80 23.64 -15.76 1.93
N SER A 81 24.93 -15.44 2.01
CA SER A 81 25.99 -16.44 1.97
C SER A 81 25.96 -17.50 3.10
N ASN A 82 25.08 -17.36 4.09
CA ASN A 82 25.08 -18.11 5.34
C ASN A 82 23.70 -18.63 5.79
N TYR A 83 22.74 -18.82 4.88
CA TYR A 83 21.46 -19.47 5.22
C TYR A 83 21.57 -21.00 5.12
N ASP A 84 20.76 -21.71 5.90
CA ASP A 84 20.67 -23.17 5.86
C ASP A 84 19.53 -23.64 4.94
N TYR A 85 18.42 -22.90 4.92
CA TYR A 85 17.32 -23.13 3.99
C TYR A 85 16.53 -21.85 3.71
N TYR A 86 15.62 -21.91 2.74
CA TYR A 86 14.66 -20.84 2.48
C TYR A 86 13.24 -21.40 2.32
N ARG A 87 12.27 -20.52 2.54
CA ARG A 87 10.86 -20.78 2.26
C ARG A 87 10.31 -19.72 1.33
N THR A 88 9.45 -20.11 0.40
CA THR A 88 8.62 -19.18 -0.36
C THR A 88 7.26 -19.11 0.29
N TYR A 89 6.84 -17.90 0.62
CA TYR A 89 5.51 -17.62 1.16
C TYR A 89 4.64 -17.01 0.06
N TYR A 90 3.40 -17.46 -0.04
CA TYR A 90 2.32 -16.77 -0.75
C TYR A 90 1.48 -16.00 0.27
N THR A 91 1.25 -14.72 0.06
CA THR A 91 0.46 -13.89 0.96
C THR A 91 -0.10 -12.68 0.23
N GLY A 92 -0.83 -11.82 0.94
CA GLY A 92 -1.39 -10.61 0.39
C GLY A 92 -1.41 -9.43 1.37
N VAL A 93 -1.64 -8.24 0.81
CA VAL A 93 -1.99 -7.04 1.57
C VAL A 93 -3.33 -6.53 1.07
N THR A 94 -4.32 -6.49 1.97
CA THR A 94 -5.61 -5.84 1.69
C THR A 94 -5.44 -4.32 1.79
N CYS A 95 -5.56 -3.64 0.66
CA CYS A 95 -5.43 -2.20 0.54
C CYS A 95 -6.82 -1.53 0.56
N LYS A 96 -6.96 -0.54 1.43
CA LYS A 96 -8.21 0.20 1.66
C LYS A 96 -8.09 1.64 1.20
N GLY A 97 -9.19 2.20 0.73
CA GLY A 97 -9.27 3.60 0.33
C GLY A 97 -9.69 4.50 1.48
N SER A 98 -9.64 5.80 1.25
CA SER A 98 -10.11 6.82 2.18
C SER A 98 -11.12 7.75 1.51
N GLY A 99 -11.92 8.47 2.30
CA GLY A 99 -12.94 9.39 1.78
C GLY A 99 -13.99 8.64 0.94
N ALA A 100 -14.24 9.10 -0.29
CA ALA A 100 -15.21 8.50 -1.19
C ALA A 100 -14.86 7.03 -1.58
N ALA A 101 -13.60 6.63 -1.48
CA ALA A 101 -13.14 5.26 -1.74
C ALA A 101 -13.04 4.38 -0.47
N SER A 102 -13.61 4.79 0.67
CA SER A 102 -13.54 4.08 1.95
C SER A 102 -14.45 2.85 2.08
N SER A 103 -15.14 2.47 1.02
CA SER A 103 -16.05 1.34 1.03
C SER A 103 -15.30 0.01 1.11
N SER A 104 -15.68 -0.89 2.03
CA SER A 104 -15.13 -2.24 2.17
C SER A 104 -15.25 -3.07 0.88
N ILE A 105 -16.32 -2.86 0.10
CA ILE A 105 -16.47 -3.52 -1.20
C ILE A 105 -15.48 -3.04 -2.25
N LEU A 106 -14.77 -1.93 -2.00
CA LEU A 106 -13.64 -1.46 -2.82
C LEU A 106 -12.28 -1.89 -2.27
N ASP A 107 -12.22 -2.63 -1.15
CA ASP A 107 -10.96 -3.17 -0.64
C ASP A 107 -10.37 -4.13 -1.67
N VAL A 108 -9.06 -4.04 -1.89
CA VAL A 108 -8.38 -4.80 -2.95
C VAL A 108 -7.17 -5.52 -2.37
N ASN A 109 -7.04 -6.79 -2.68
CA ASN A 109 -5.91 -7.59 -2.21
C ASN A 109 -4.79 -7.59 -3.26
N ILE A 110 -3.60 -7.19 -2.83
CA ILE A 110 -2.37 -7.35 -3.61
C ILE A 110 -1.73 -8.67 -3.21
N ASN A 111 -1.75 -9.66 -4.10
CA ASN A 111 -1.16 -10.97 -3.87
C ASN A 111 0.31 -10.98 -4.34
N PHE A 112 1.18 -11.63 -3.57
CA PHE A 112 2.60 -11.72 -3.89
C PHE A 112 3.26 -12.96 -3.28
N TYR A 113 4.39 -13.34 -3.89
CA TYR A 113 5.33 -14.29 -3.32
C TYR A 113 6.51 -13.58 -2.67
N ILE A 114 7.09 -14.19 -1.64
CA ILE A 114 8.35 -13.73 -1.03
C ILE A 114 9.21 -14.91 -0.59
N ASN A 115 10.49 -14.88 -0.97
CA ASN A 115 11.50 -15.77 -0.41
C ASN A 115 12.01 -15.23 0.92
N VAL A 116 12.04 -16.09 1.94
CA VAL A 116 12.57 -15.79 3.27
C VAL A 116 13.63 -16.83 3.62
N PHE A 117 14.78 -16.35 4.08
CA PHE A 117 15.96 -17.16 4.36
C PHE A 117 16.12 -17.40 5.85
N PHE A 118 16.50 -18.63 6.21
CA PHE A 118 16.58 -19.07 7.59
C PHE A 118 17.95 -19.65 7.91
N LYS A 119 18.34 -19.46 9.17
CA LYS A 119 19.48 -20.14 9.79
C LYS A 119 18.99 -20.97 10.97
N ILE A 120 19.61 -22.12 11.16
CA ILE A 120 19.36 -23.08 12.24
C ILE A 120 20.49 -22.93 13.26
N ASP A 121 20.13 -22.70 14.53
CA ASP A 121 21.10 -22.64 15.63
C ASP A 121 21.47 -24.03 16.16
N SER A 122 22.40 -24.08 17.12
CA SER A 122 22.85 -25.34 17.75
C SER A 122 21.76 -26.08 18.54
N ASN A 123 20.62 -25.42 18.81
CA ASN A 123 19.46 -25.99 19.47
C ASN A 123 18.36 -26.39 18.46
N TYR A 124 18.69 -26.44 17.16
CA TYR A 124 17.76 -26.71 16.06
C TYR A 124 16.64 -25.69 15.90
N LYS A 125 16.81 -24.48 16.46
CA LYS A 125 15.84 -23.40 16.30
C LYS A 125 16.13 -22.65 15.01
N SER A 126 15.09 -22.47 14.21
CA SER A 126 15.16 -21.65 13.00
C SER A 126 15.02 -20.16 13.34
N SER A 127 15.65 -19.31 12.54
CA SER A 127 15.49 -17.86 12.64
C SER A 127 15.60 -17.24 11.26
N CYS A 128 14.68 -16.34 10.95
CA CYS A 128 14.78 -15.50 9.76
C CYS A 128 16.05 -14.67 9.82
N ILE A 129 16.83 -14.69 8.74
CA ILE A 129 18.06 -13.91 8.59
C ILE A 129 18.05 -12.99 7.35
N GLY A 130 16.96 -13.00 6.59
CA GLY A 130 16.79 -12.14 5.44
C GLY A 130 15.62 -12.57 4.57
N TYR A 131 15.36 -11.77 3.54
CA TYR A 131 14.29 -11.98 2.57
C TYR A 131 14.65 -11.35 1.22
N GLU A 132 13.95 -11.73 0.17
CA GLU A 132 13.99 -11.05 -1.13
C GLU A 132 12.82 -10.10 -1.32
N ASN A 133 12.94 -9.15 -2.24
CA ASN A 133 11.82 -8.25 -2.56
C ASN A 133 10.57 -9.04 -2.96
N PRO A 134 9.38 -8.66 -2.45
CA PRO A 134 8.11 -9.24 -2.86
C PRO A 134 7.92 -9.26 -4.38
N VAL A 135 7.45 -10.38 -4.92
CA VAL A 135 7.09 -10.55 -6.32
C VAL A 135 5.57 -10.57 -6.44
N ILE A 136 5.01 -9.46 -6.92
CA ILE A 136 3.55 -9.30 -7.07
C ILE A 136 3.04 -10.20 -8.18
N THR A 137 1.98 -10.95 -7.90
CA THR A 137 1.36 -11.89 -8.84
C THR A 137 -0.05 -11.48 -9.26
N GLY A 138 -0.74 -10.70 -8.43
CA GLY A 138 -2.10 -10.30 -8.74
C GLY A 138 -2.61 -9.14 -7.91
N LEU A 139 -3.68 -8.53 -8.42
CA LEU A 139 -4.45 -7.49 -7.77
C LEU A 139 -5.92 -7.84 -7.96
N ASN A 140 -6.61 -8.17 -6.86
CA ASN A 140 -7.97 -8.71 -6.93
C ASN A 140 -8.89 -8.02 -5.93
N ASN A 141 -10.05 -7.58 -6.42
CA ASN A 141 -11.16 -7.16 -5.58
C ASN A 141 -12.22 -8.25 -5.62
N HIS A 142 -12.59 -8.79 -4.45
CA HIS A 142 -13.49 -9.92 -4.37
C HIS A 142 -14.88 -9.66 -4.97
N TYR A 143 -15.36 -8.43 -4.89
CA TYR A 143 -16.68 -8.06 -5.36
C TYR A 143 -16.72 -7.69 -6.85
N GLY A 144 -15.57 -7.74 -7.54
CA GLY A 144 -15.47 -7.47 -8.97
C GLY A 144 -15.35 -5.99 -9.33
N ALA A 145 -14.99 -5.12 -8.38
CA ALA A 145 -14.65 -3.74 -8.71
C ALA A 145 -13.43 -3.69 -9.65
N THR A 146 -13.41 -2.69 -10.53
CA THR A 146 -12.37 -2.49 -11.54
C THR A 146 -11.70 -1.13 -11.37
N GLY A 147 -10.69 -0.83 -12.21
CA GLY A 147 -9.96 0.44 -12.17
C GLY A 147 -8.74 0.45 -11.25
N TYR A 148 -8.33 -0.70 -10.71
CA TYR A 148 -7.12 -0.82 -9.90
C TYR A 148 -5.85 -0.93 -10.75
N SER A 149 -4.78 -0.26 -10.33
CA SER A 149 -3.50 -0.24 -11.04
C SER A 149 -2.32 0.03 -10.10
N ASN A 150 -1.10 -0.06 -10.65
CA ASN A 150 0.16 0.28 -9.98
C ASN A 150 0.36 -0.40 -8.60
N PRO A 151 0.15 -1.72 -8.48
CA PRO A 151 0.37 -2.41 -7.21
C PRO A 151 1.84 -2.34 -6.81
N LYS A 152 2.08 -2.07 -5.53
CA LYS A 152 3.41 -2.07 -4.91
C LYS A 152 3.32 -2.69 -3.54
N VAL A 153 4.28 -3.53 -3.21
CA VAL A 153 4.45 -4.11 -1.88
C VAL A 153 5.89 -3.93 -1.46
N VAL A 154 6.09 -3.46 -0.23
CA VAL A 154 7.41 -3.33 0.38
C VAL A 154 7.40 -3.98 1.75
N VAL A 155 8.54 -4.56 2.13
CA VAL A 155 8.78 -4.94 3.53
C VAL A 155 9.12 -3.68 4.31
N THR A 156 8.35 -3.40 5.36
CA THR A 156 8.53 -2.20 6.20
C THR A 156 9.43 -2.46 7.40
N SER A 157 9.40 -3.68 7.93
CA SER A 157 10.29 -4.14 8.99
C SER A 157 10.28 -5.66 9.06
N TRP A 158 11.34 -6.23 9.65
CA TRP A 158 11.42 -7.66 9.90
C TRP A 158 12.23 -7.94 11.18
N SER A 159 11.98 -9.11 11.76
CA SER A 159 12.72 -9.68 12.89
C SER A 159 12.99 -11.16 12.60
N SER A 160 13.62 -11.86 13.54
CA SER A 160 13.88 -13.30 13.43
C SER A 160 12.61 -14.16 13.29
N SER A 161 11.44 -13.64 13.67
CA SER A 161 10.18 -14.40 13.67
C SER A 161 8.99 -13.69 13.01
N LYS A 162 9.19 -12.50 12.41
CA LYS A 162 8.10 -11.74 11.79
C LYS A 162 8.57 -10.87 10.65
N ILE A 163 7.77 -10.76 9.59
CA ILE A 163 7.97 -9.82 8.49
C ILE A 163 6.69 -9.00 8.31
N ASN A 164 6.84 -7.67 8.25
CA ASN A 164 5.74 -6.73 8.08
C ASN A 164 5.79 -6.11 6.69
N PHE A 165 4.63 -5.96 6.07
CA PHE A 165 4.48 -5.46 4.71
C PHE A 165 3.62 -4.20 4.69
N LYS A 166 3.88 -3.35 3.70
CA LYS A 166 2.97 -2.29 3.29
C LYS A 166 2.68 -2.43 1.81
N GLY A 167 1.39 -2.49 1.50
CA GLY A 167 0.86 -2.51 0.15
C GLY A 167 0.30 -1.14 -0.21
N THR A 168 0.45 -0.75 -1.47
CA THR A 168 -0.23 0.40 -2.05
C THR A 168 -0.64 0.10 -3.48
N CYS A 169 -1.80 0.58 -3.89
CA CYS A 169 -2.20 0.60 -5.29
C CYS A 169 -3.06 1.82 -5.57
N THR A 170 -3.46 1.99 -6.81
CA THR A 170 -4.29 3.11 -7.27
C THR A 170 -5.65 2.61 -7.70
N LEU A 171 -6.73 3.23 -7.25
CA LEU A 171 -8.08 3.06 -7.82
C LEU A 171 -8.41 4.29 -8.67
N THR A 172 -8.77 4.09 -9.94
CA THR A 172 -9.29 5.14 -10.82
C THR A 172 -10.79 4.94 -11.03
N ALA A 173 -11.59 5.79 -10.39
CA ALA A 173 -13.05 5.78 -10.47
C ALA A 173 -13.57 7.22 -10.39
N GLY A 174 -13.69 7.88 -11.55
CA GLY A 174 -14.01 9.31 -11.66
C GLY A 174 -12.82 10.22 -11.33
N MET A 175 -12.11 9.90 -10.26
CA MET A 175 -10.81 10.46 -9.90
C MET A 175 -9.87 9.35 -9.41
N THR A 176 -8.65 9.72 -9.02
CA THR A 176 -7.61 8.79 -8.58
C THR A 176 -7.56 8.74 -7.06
N PHE A 177 -7.67 7.53 -6.49
CA PHE A 177 -7.55 7.26 -5.07
C PHE A 177 -6.30 6.41 -4.81
N THR A 178 -5.55 6.77 -3.77
CA THR A 178 -4.49 5.90 -3.25
C THR A 178 -5.10 4.92 -2.26
N MET A 179 -4.97 3.63 -2.56
CA MET A 179 -5.36 2.54 -1.67
C MET A 179 -4.11 2.07 -0.93
N SER A 180 -4.22 1.78 0.37
CA SER A 180 -3.07 1.29 1.14
C SER A 180 -3.47 0.32 2.24
N GLY A 181 -2.54 -0.55 2.61
CA GLY A 181 -2.76 -1.54 3.65
C GLY A 181 -1.45 -2.04 4.23
N THR A 182 -1.57 -2.81 5.30
CA THR A 182 -0.44 -3.48 5.94
C THR A 182 -0.84 -4.91 6.26
N SER A 183 0.10 -5.84 6.14
CA SER A 183 -0.06 -7.21 6.61
C SER A 183 1.25 -7.71 7.22
N SER A 184 1.23 -8.90 7.81
CA SER A 184 2.44 -9.51 8.33
C SER A 184 2.38 -11.02 8.27
N ILE A 185 3.54 -11.66 8.11
CA ILE A 185 3.68 -13.10 8.31
C ILE A 185 4.51 -13.36 9.57
N THR A 186 4.12 -14.39 10.32
CA THR A 186 4.95 -14.96 11.38
C THR A 186 5.75 -16.10 10.77
N VAL A 187 7.05 -16.14 11.07
CA VAL A 187 7.96 -17.16 10.57
C VAL A 187 8.59 -17.93 11.73
N PRO A 188 9.03 -19.18 11.51
CA PRO A 188 9.56 -20.05 12.57
C PRO A 188 10.77 -19.49 13.31
#